data_AF-A0A968JK62-F1
#
_entry.id   AF-A0A968JK62-F1
#
_cell.length_a   1.000
_cell.length_b   1.000
_cell.length_c   1.000
_cell.angle_alpha   90.00
_cell.angle_beta   90.00
_cell.angle_gamma   90.00
#
_symmetry.space_group_name_H-M   'P 1'
#
loop_
_entity.id
_entity.type
_entity.pdbx_description
1 polymer ?
#
loop_
_entity_poly.entity_id
_entity_poly.type
_entity_poly.pdbx_seq_one_letter_code
_entity_poly.pdbx_strand_id
1 'polypeptide(L)'
;MDNATIQNHQHRPQRTLSFPTNHSFGGLLVRDEDAYASYDWDNGWTELAEATSTVIIPAGKEVFLWIEDTSDLSPLATLPPDALYAIRLNATPIADDDVRYMRHLIELRSVDISSYPFDNGIGNTGLSHL
;
A
#
# COMPACT_ATOMS: atom_id res chain seq x y z
N MET A 1 33.86 28.06 0.21
CA MET A 1 32.87 29.02 -0.28
C MET A 1 32.23 28.40 -1.51
N ASP A 2 31.52 27.29 -1.37
CA ASP A 2 30.21 27.09 -0.73
C ASP A 2 29.14 27.13 -1.80
N ASN A 3 28.52 25.98 -2.04
CA ASN A 3 27.06 25.84 -2.04
C ASN A 3 26.73 24.36 -2.28
N ALA A 4 26.82 23.59 -1.19
CA ALA A 4 26.04 22.38 -1.08
C ALA A 4 24.58 22.82 -0.96
N THR A 5 23.85 22.76 -2.08
CA THR A 5 22.39 22.79 -2.07
C THR A 5 21.94 21.50 -1.41
N ILE A 6 21.77 21.50 -0.09
CA ILE A 6 21.05 20.46 0.62
C ILE A 6 19.59 20.60 0.19
N GLN A 7 19.20 19.79 -0.80
CA GLN A 7 17.80 19.50 -1.08
C GLN A 7 17.24 18.89 0.21
N ASN A 8 16.57 19.71 1.01
CA ASN A 8 15.91 19.29 2.22
C ASN A 8 14.63 18.56 1.81
N HIS A 9 14.76 17.36 1.25
CA HIS A 9 13.64 16.43 1.11
C HIS A 9 13.25 16.06 2.54
N GLN A 10 12.21 16.71 3.04
CA GLN A 10 11.64 16.36 4.33
C GLN A 10 11.03 14.97 4.16
N HIS A 11 11.79 13.95 4.55
CA HIS A 11 11.34 12.57 4.57
C HIS A 11 10.04 12.42 5.35
N ARG A 12 9.18 11.48 4.93
CA ARG A 12 7.94 11.19 5.68
C ARG A 12 8.26 10.96 7.16
N PRO A 13 7.51 11.55 8.10
CA PRO A 13 7.73 11.29 9.51
C PRO A 13 7.41 9.81 9.83
N GLN A 14 7.94 9.35 10.96
CA GLN A 14 7.49 8.09 11.53
C GLN A 14 5.97 8.14 11.75
N ARG A 15 5.27 7.06 11.40
CA ARG A 15 3.82 6.97 11.53
C ARG A 15 3.40 5.59 12.00
N THR A 16 2.17 5.51 12.47
CA THR A 16 1.59 4.29 13.01
C THR A 16 0.39 3.90 12.17
N LEU A 17 0.36 2.66 11.70
CA LEU A 17 -0.76 2.08 10.97
C LEU A 17 -1.47 1.05 11.85
N SER A 18 -2.79 1.04 11.81
CA SER A 18 -3.62 0.10 12.57
C SER A 18 -4.35 -0.84 11.62
N PHE A 19 -4.22 -2.13 11.89
CA PHE A 19 -4.79 -3.24 11.14
C PHE A 19 -5.67 -4.09 12.07
N PRO A 20 -6.52 -4.96 11.51
CA PRO A 20 -7.30 -5.92 12.29
C PRO A 20 -6.42 -6.74 13.25
N THR A 21 -6.98 -7.09 14.41
CA THR A 21 -6.27 -7.85 15.46
C THR A 21 -6.64 -9.33 15.48
N ASN A 22 -7.73 -9.70 14.81
CA ASN A 22 -8.30 -11.05 14.80
C ASN A 22 -7.73 -11.95 13.69
N HIS A 23 -7.15 -11.37 12.65
CA HIS A 23 -6.47 -12.07 11.56
C HIS A 23 -5.43 -11.16 10.91
N SER A 24 -4.45 -11.74 10.23
CA SER A 24 -3.52 -10.96 9.40
C SER A 24 -4.24 -10.48 8.15
N PHE A 25 -4.04 -9.20 7.85
CA PHE A 25 -4.50 -8.61 6.60
C PHE A 25 -3.47 -8.78 5.47
N GLY A 26 -2.37 -9.51 5.75
CA GLY A 26 -1.28 -9.82 4.83
C GLY A 26 0.06 -9.21 5.28
N GLY A 27 1.00 -9.06 4.36
CA GLY A 27 2.36 -8.58 4.66
C GLY A 27 2.55 -7.09 4.43
N LEU A 28 3.30 -6.43 5.32
CA LEU A 28 3.81 -5.08 5.12
C LEU A 28 5.27 -5.13 4.74
N LEU A 29 5.58 -4.49 3.62
CA LEU A 29 6.93 -4.27 3.16
C LEU A 29 7.21 -2.77 3.08
N VAL A 30 8.48 -2.41 3.24
CA VAL A 30 8.94 -1.03 3.18
C VAL A 30 10.14 -0.87 2.26
N ARG A 31 10.28 0.34 1.73
CA ARG A 31 11.48 0.80 1.03
C ARG A 31 11.73 2.27 1.35
N ASP A 32 12.94 2.75 1.09
CA ASP A 32 13.23 4.18 1.19
C ASP A 32 12.44 4.96 0.12
N GLU A 33 11.91 6.12 0.48
CA GLU A 33 11.13 6.98 -0.44
C GLU A 33 11.92 7.47 -1.65
N ASP A 34 13.25 7.57 -1.53
CA ASP A 34 14.16 7.95 -2.62
C ASP A 34 14.69 6.73 -3.38
N ALA A 35 14.25 5.51 -3.04
CA ALA A 35 14.64 4.33 -3.79
C ALA A 35 14.12 4.47 -5.23
N TYR A 36 14.98 4.17 -6.19
CA TYR A 36 14.61 4.19 -7.60
C TYR A 36 13.36 3.33 -7.81
N ALA A 37 12.27 3.96 -8.28
CA ALA A 37 11.00 3.28 -8.49
C ALA A 37 11.18 2.17 -9.53
N SER A 38 11.39 0.97 -9.01
CA SER A 38 11.37 -0.27 -9.77
C SER A 38 9.91 -0.63 -10.02
N TYR A 39 9.54 -0.84 -11.29
CA TYR A 39 8.25 -1.47 -11.65
C TYR A 39 8.21 -2.96 -11.28
N ASP A 40 9.36 -3.51 -10.88
CA ASP A 40 9.45 -4.87 -10.37
C ASP A 40 9.04 -4.85 -8.89
N TRP A 41 7.84 -5.38 -8.66
CA TRP A 41 7.22 -5.55 -7.35
C TRP A 41 8.04 -6.44 -6.40
N ASP A 42 8.94 -7.26 -6.95
CA ASP A 42 9.74 -8.21 -6.18
C ASP A 42 11.13 -7.65 -5.85
N ASN A 43 11.46 -6.44 -6.33
CA ASN A 43 12.75 -5.78 -6.12
C ASN A 43 12.63 -4.47 -5.32
N GLY A 44 13.46 -4.35 -4.28
CA GLY A 44 13.62 -3.12 -3.50
C GLY A 44 12.70 -2.98 -2.27
N TRP A 45 11.80 -3.94 -2.04
CA TRP A 45 10.96 -4.00 -0.84
C TRP A 45 11.59 -4.92 0.21
N THR A 46 11.55 -4.51 1.47
CA THR A 46 11.98 -5.31 2.62
C THR A 46 10.80 -5.57 3.53
N GLU A 47 10.62 -6.82 3.96
CA GLU A 47 9.59 -7.18 4.92
C GLU A 47 9.76 -6.39 6.22
N LEU A 48 8.66 -5.79 6.68
CA LEU A 48 8.60 -5.04 7.94
C LEU A 48 7.89 -5.86 9.03
N ALA A 49 6.67 -6.30 8.72
CA ALA A 49 5.79 -6.97 9.66
C ALA A 49 4.57 -7.57 8.95
N GLU A 50 3.86 -8.45 9.64
CA GLU A 50 2.47 -8.77 9.32
C GLU A 50 1.56 -7.55 9.55
N ALA A 51 0.57 -7.36 8.70
CA ALA A 51 -0.52 -6.40 8.83
C ALA A 51 -1.54 -6.87 9.89
N THR A 52 -1.05 -7.06 11.11
CA THR A 52 -1.83 -7.40 12.29
C THR A 52 -1.64 -6.31 13.33
N SER A 53 -2.73 -5.90 13.99
CA SER A 53 -2.67 -4.91 15.07
C SER A 53 -1.99 -3.59 14.65
N THR A 54 -1.20 -2.99 15.53
CA THR A 54 -0.56 -1.69 15.30
C THR A 54 0.88 -1.87 14.84
N VAL A 55 1.23 -1.30 13.69
CA VAL A 55 2.58 -1.37 13.11
C VAL A 55 3.19 0.03 13.03
N ILE A 56 4.43 0.16 13.50
CA ILE A 56 5.21 1.40 13.42
C ILE A 56 5.98 1.41 12.10
N ILE A 57 5.74 2.42 11.29
CA ILE A 57 6.46 2.66 10.04
C ILE A 57 7.58 3.66 10.31
N PRO A 58 8.85 3.30 10.08
CA PRO A 58 9.97 4.22 10.25
C PRO A 58 9.85 5.46 9.34
N ALA A 59 10.51 6.54 9.75
CA ALA A 59 10.59 7.75 8.92
C ALA A 59 11.30 7.46 7.58
N GLY A 60 10.91 8.18 6.53
CA GLY A 60 11.45 8.04 5.17
C GLY A 60 11.06 6.74 4.45
N LYS A 61 10.06 6.01 4.96
CA LYS A 61 9.60 4.75 4.36
C LYS A 61 8.29 4.87 3.61
N GLU A 62 8.31 4.35 2.39
CA GLU A 62 7.13 3.96 1.64
C GLU A 62 6.65 2.59 2.10
N VAL A 63 5.34 2.35 2.03
CA VAL A 63 4.72 1.11 2.49
C VAL A 63 4.02 0.42 1.32
N PHE A 64 4.34 -0.85 1.15
CA PHE A 64 3.64 -1.78 0.30
C PHE A 64 2.85 -2.74 1.18
N LEU A 65 1.54 -2.79 0.96
CA LEU A 65 0.67 -3.78 1.58
C LEU A 65 0.38 -4.90 0.56
N TRP A 66 0.80 -6.10 0.91
CA TRP A 66 0.45 -7.31 0.20
C TRP A 66 -0.71 -8.00 0.93
N ILE A 67 -1.88 -8.06 0.30
CA ILE A 67 -3.10 -8.63 0.91
C ILE A 67 -3.27 -10.08 0.47
N GLU A 68 -3.39 -10.97 1.45
CA GLU A 68 -3.63 -12.40 1.26
C GLU A 68 -5.12 -12.78 1.32
N ASP A 69 -5.91 -12.07 2.13
CA ASP A 69 -7.35 -12.29 2.31
C ASP A 69 -8.13 -11.01 1.96
N THR A 70 -8.92 -11.07 0.89
CA THR A 70 -9.75 -9.96 0.42
C THR A 70 -11.22 -10.07 0.82
N SER A 71 -11.57 -11.01 1.71
CA SER A 71 -12.95 -11.20 2.16
C SER A 71 -13.54 -9.97 2.86
N ASP A 72 -12.69 -9.13 3.44
CA ASP A 72 -13.06 -7.85 4.04
C ASP A 72 -11.98 -6.77 3.81
N LEU A 73 -12.20 -5.90 2.82
CA LEU A 73 -11.32 -4.75 2.56
C LEU A 73 -11.67 -3.49 3.36
N SER A 74 -12.71 -3.52 4.20
CA SER A 74 -13.10 -2.37 5.02
C SER A 74 -12.01 -1.79 5.92
N PRO A 75 -11.00 -2.56 6.42
CA PRO A 75 -9.90 -1.99 7.18
C PRO A 75 -9.09 -0.94 6.41
N LEU A 76 -9.00 -1.04 5.07
CA LEU A 76 -8.31 -0.05 4.24
C LEU A 76 -8.91 1.35 4.41
N ALA A 77 -10.23 1.44 4.63
CA ALA A 77 -10.95 2.71 4.82
C ALA A 77 -10.54 3.47 6.09
N THR A 78 -9.90 2.78 7.03
CA THR A 78 -9.46 3.36 8.31
C THR A 78 -8.01 3.84 8.29
N LEU A 79 -7.26 3.46 7.26
CA LEU A 79 -5.87 3.87 7.10
C LEU A 79 -5.77 5.37 6.79
N PRO A 80 -4.74 6.06 7.29
CA PRO A 80 -4.45 7.44 6.90
C PRO A 80 -4.33 7.63 5.38
N PRO A 81 -4.66 8.81 4.82
CA PRO A 81 -4.55 9.08 3.38
C PRO A 81 -3.17 8.84 2.77
N ASP A 82 -2.10 9.01 3.55
CA ASP A 82 -0.70 8.84 3.14
C ASP A 82 -0.11 7.49 3.57
N ALA A 83 -0.95 6.55 4.02
CA ALA A 83 -0.51 5.30 4.63
C ALA A 83 0.28 4.43 3.66
N LEU A 84 -0.25 4.24 2.46
CA LEU A 84 0.20 3.22 1.50
C LEU A 84 0.69 3.86 0.21
N TYR A 85 1.77 3.30 -0.33
CA TYR A 85 2.30 3.64 -1.66
C TYR A 85 1.86 2.62 -2.70
N ALA A 86 1.85 1.34 -2.33
CA ALA A 86 1.46 0.25 -3.21
C ALA A 86 0.54 -0.73 -2.47
N ILE A 87 -0.37 -1.34 -3.22
CA ILE A 87 -1.23 -2.44 -2.78
C ILE A 87 -1.18 -3.55 -3.82
N ARG A 88 -1.10 -4.80 -3.37
CA ARG A 88 -1.27 -6.00 -4.20
C ARG A 88 -2.36 -6.86 -3.59
N LEU A 89 -3.38 -7.16 -4.39
CA LEU A 89 -4.50 -8.01 -4.07
C LEU A 89 -4.30 -9.33 -4.80
N ASN A 90 -3.74 -10.33 -4.12
CA ASN A 90 -3.34 -11.56 -4.79
C ASN A 90 -4.56 -12.44 -5.11
N ALA A 91 -4.67 -12.86 -6.38
CA ALA A 91 -5.44 -14.02 -6.84
C ALA A 91 -6.89 -14.12 -6.35
N THR A 92 -7.54 -12.98 -6.11
CA THR A 92 -8.87 -12.91 -5.53
C THR A 92 -9.76 -11.96 -6.31
N PRO A 93 -11.02 -12.35 -6.59
CA PRO A 93 -11.97 -11.45 -7.23
C PRO A 93 -12.29 -10.31 -6.25
N ILE A 94 -12.22 -9.07 -6.73
CA ILE A 94 -12.72 -7.89 -6.01
C ILE A 94 -13.82 -7.23 -6.86
N ALA A 95 -14.83 -6.68 -6.20
CA ALA A 95 -15.91 -5.99 -6.91
C ALA A 95 -15.57 -4.52 -7.13
N ASP A 96 -16.24 -3.88 -8.10
CA ASP A 96 -16.17 -2.41 -8.30
C ASP A 96 -16.40 -1.64 -7.00
N ASP A 97 -17.32 -2.12 -6.15
CA ASP A 97 -17.64 -1.50 -4.87
C ASP A 97 -16.49 -1.56 -3.86
N ASP A 98 -15.57 -2.52 -3.97
CA ASP A 98 -14.46 -2.68 -3.04
C ASP A 98 -13.38 -1.60 -3.22
N VAL A 99 -13.30 -1.01 -4.42
CA VAL A 99 -12.39 0.11 -4.72
C VAL A 99 -12.66 1.32 -3.82
N ARG A 100 -13.90 1.47 -3.32
CA ARG A 100 -14.29 2.59 -2.45
C ARG A 100 -13.47 2.66 -1.15
N TYR A 101 -12.91 1.54 -0.69
CA TYR A 101 -12.12 1.49 0.54
C TYR A 101 -10.69 2.04 0.35
N MET A 102 -10.25 2.25 -0.90
CA MET A 102 -8.92 2.77 -1.23
C MET A 102 -8.94 4.22 -1.72
N ARG A 103 -10.11 4.77 -2.07
CA ARG A 103 -10.25 6.09 -2.71
C ARG A 103 -9.65 7.27 -1.94
N HIS A 104 -9.48 7.16 -0.62
CA HIS A 104 -8.91 8.22 0.21
C HIS A 104 -7.38 8.10 0.36
N LEU A 105 -6.76 7.03 -0.15
CA LEU A 105 -5.33 6.80 -0.10
C LEU A 105 -4.62 7.62 -1.20
N ILE A 106 -4.44 8.90 -0.95
CA ILE A 106 -3.93 9.89 -1.92
C ILE A 106 -2.48 9.64 -2.38
N GLU A 107 -1.70 8.90 -1.59
CA GLU A 107 -0.33 8.51 -1.92
C GLU A 107 -0.23 7.12 -2.57
N LEU A 108 -1.36 6.45 -2.83
CA LEU A 108 -1.38 5.19 -3.56
C LEU A 108 -0.96 5.45 -5.01
N ARG A 109 0.17 4.89 -5.43
CA ARG A 109 0.74 5.02 -6.78
C ARG A 109 0.65 3.75 -7.59
N SER A 110 0.48 2.60 -6.93
CA SER A 110 0.47 1.31 -7.59
C SER A 110 -0.57 0.39 -6.97
N VAL A 111 -1.41 -0.19 -7.82
CA VAL A 111 -2.44 -1.16 -7.43
C VAL A 111 -2.31 -2.36 -8.36
N ASP A 112 -1.88 -3.49 -7.80
CA ASP A 112 -1.86 -4.77 -8.49
C ASP A 112 -3.14 -5.54 -8.14
N ILE A 113 -4.02 -5.63 -9.13
CA ILE A 113 -5.29 -6.36 -9.11
C ILE A 113 -5.25 -7.53 -10.08
N SER A 114 -4.06 -7.98 -10.47
CA SER A 114 -3.94 -9.11 -11.38
C SER A 114 -4.36 -10.39 -10.67
N SER A 115 -5.62 -10.80 -10.86
CA SER A 115 -6.04 -12.15 -10.51
C SER A 115 -5.62 -13.08 -11.65
N TYR A 116 -4.83 -14.09 -11.34
CA TYR A 116 -4.61 -15.22 -12.24
C TYR A 116 -5.23 -16.45 -11.58
N PRO A 117 -6.07 -17.26 -12.26
CA PRO A 117 -6.52 -17.20 -13.66
C PRO A 117 -7.88 -16.51 -13.90
N PHE A 118 -8.43 -15.75 -12.93
CA PHE A 118 -9.78 -15.18 -13.02
C PHE A 118 -9.78 -13.75 -13.55
N ASP A 119 -10.88 -13.31 -14.16
CA ASP A 119 -11.15 -11.88 -14.36
C ASP A 119 -11.32 -11.24 -12.97
N ASN A 120 -10.65 -10.13 -12.70
CA ASN A 120 -10.53 -9.58 -11.34
C ASN A 120 -11.82 -8.94 -10.81
N GLY A 121 -12.92 -9.03 -11.57
CA GLY A 121 -14.24 -8.56 -11.19
C GLY A 121 -14.43 -7.04 -11.29
N ILE A 122 -13.37 -6.29 -11.59
CA ILE A 122 -13.41 -4.83 -11.75
C ILE A 122 -13.83 -4.49 -13.18
N GLY A 123 -14.97 -3.81 -13.30
CA GLY A 123 -15.44 -3.19 -14.52
C GLY A 123 -15.00 -1.74 -14.66
N ASN A 124 -15.53 -1.07 -15.69
CA ASN A 124 -15.24 0.34 -15.97
C ASN A 124 -15.59 1.29 -14.80
N THR A 125 -16.56 0.91 -13.96
CA THR A 125 -16.98 1.71 -12.81
C THR A 125 -15.88 1.74 -11.75
N GLY A 126 -15.31 0.59 -11.38
CA GLY A 126 -14.23 0.53 -10.41
C GLY A 126 -12.97 1.25 -10.91
N LEU A 127 -12.63 1.13 -12.20
CA LEU A 127 -11.50 1.86 -12.80
C LEU A 127 -11.66 3.39 -12.76
N SER A 128 -12.89 3.91 -12.79
CA SER A 128 -13.13 5.36 -12.73
C SER A 128 -12.90 5.97 -11.35
N HIS A 129 -12.71 5.14 -10.32
CA HIS A 129 -12.51 5.53 -8.94
C HIS A 129 -11.04 5.42 -8.46
N LEU A 130 -10.14 4.95 -9.33
CA LEU A 130 -8.70 4.89 -9.11
C LEU A 130 -7.98 6.14 -9.65
#